data_AF-A0A2N2BNJ8-F1
#
_entry.id   AF-A0A2N2BNJ8-F1
#
_cell.length_a   1.000
_cell.length_b   1.000
_cell.length_c   1.000
_cell.angle_alpha   90.00
_cell.angle_beta   90.00
_cell.angle_gamma   90.00
#
_symmetry.space_group_name_H-M   'P 1'
#
loop_
_entity.id
_entity.type
_entity.pdbx_description
1 polymer ?
#
loop_
_entity_poly.entity_id
_entity_poly.type
_entity_poly.pdbx_seq_one_letter_code
_entity_poly.pdbx_strand_id
1 'polypeptide(L)'
;MHQASGTIPNIIFTSRGCNNQCPWCIVPKIEGRLKELPICPGNIIQDNNFLQTSKKHKEKVFEMLRSQRRIQFKGGLQSNLIDDYFVENVRSLKIDELWLACDTDQSLPAFRTACDKLIKGGFNREKIKCYVLIGDDMEANENRLQKVYRMGAMPFAQLRRDSKPFKTEYSMEWKAFTRQWQRPVSIKAHMERGTQFRDYST
;
A
#
# COMPACT_ATOMS: atom_id res chain seq x y z
N MET A 1 27.73 -21.13 -20.27
CA MET A 1 26.64 -21.41 -19.30
C MET A 1 26.07 -20.10 -18.78
N HIS A 2 25.06 -19.56 -19.44
CA HIS A 2 24.28 -18.41 -18.97
C HIS A 2 22.82 -18.74 -19.30
N GLN A 3 22.08 -19.28 -18.34
CA GLN A 3 20.63 -19.29 -18.40
C GLN A 3 20.12 -18.12 -17.57
N ALA A 4 19.43 -17.21 -18.25
CA ALA A 4 18.82 -16.04 -17.67
C ALA A 4 17.82 -16.42 -16.56
N SER A 5 18.15 -16.13 -15.30
CA SER A 5 17.19 -16.24 -14.19
C SER A 5 16.30 -15.00 -14.14
N GLY A 6 15.52 -14.79 -15.19
CA GLY A 6 14.37 -13.90 -15.13
C GLY A 6 13.37 -14.51 -14.15
N THR A 7 13.37 -14.04 -12.91
CA THR A 7 12.40 -14.47 -11.89
C THR A 7 11.02 -14.03 -12.38
N ILE A 8 10.21 -15.00 -12.84
CA ILE A 8 8.80 -14.76 -13.18
C ILE A 8 8.15 -14.19 -11.91
N PRO A 9 7.53 -12.99 -11.96
CA PRO A 9 6.83 -12.45 -10.81
C PRO A 9 5.77 -13.44 -10.33
N ASN A 10 5.80 -13.79 -9.05
CA ASN A 10 4.86 -14.73 -8.46
C ASN A 10 4.11 -14.04 -7.31
N ILE A 11 2.78 -14.00 -7.44
CA ILE A 11 1.88 -13.44 -6.43
C ILE A 11 1.61 -14.52 -5.39
N ILE A 12 1.89 -14.20 -4.13
CA ILE A 12 1.73 -15.12 -3.01
C ILE A 12 0.92 -14.50 -1.89
N PHE A 13 0.27 -15.37 -1.13
CA PHE A 13 -0.27 -15.07 0.19
C PHE A 13 0.51 -15.91 1.21
N THR A 14 1.15 -15.26 2.16
CA THR A 14 1.78 -15.88 3.31
C THR A 14 0.85 -15.87 4.53
N SER A 15 -0.20 -15.05 4.50
CA SER A 15 -1.29 -15.04 5.47
C SER A 15 -2.61 -14.59 4.81
N ARG A 16 -3.74 -14.92 5.44
CA ARG A 16 -5.10 -14.46 5.07
C ARG A 16 -5.86 -14.01 6.31
N GLY A 17 -6.96 -13.29 6.13
CA GLY A 17 -7.70 -12.64 7.21
C GLY A 17 -6.97 -11.42 7.80
N CYS A 18 -7.65 -10.70 8.69
CA CYS A 18 -7.11 -9.54 9.40
C CYS A 18 -7.79 -9.40 10.77
N ASN A 19 -7.04 -8.98 11.78
CA ASN A 19 -7.59 -8.80 13.14
C ASN A 19 -8.31 -7.45 13.32
N ASN A 20 -8.17 -6.52 12.36
CA ASN A 20 -8.87 -5.24 12.39
C ASN A 20 -10.34 -5.40 12.00
N GLN A 21 -11.19 -4.48 12.45
CA GLN A 21 -12.62 -4.42 12.10
C GLN A 21 -12.98 -3.11 11.39
N CYS A 22 -12.13 -2.67 10.46
CA CYS A 22 -12.34 -1.44 9.72
C CYS A 22 -13.72 -1.44 9.02
N PRO A 23 -14.57 -0.41 9.21
CA PRO A 23 -15.96 -0.44 8.73
C PRO A 23 -16.08 -0.46 7.19
N TRP A 24 -15.04 -0.03 6.48
CA TRP A 24 -14.95 -0.08 5.02
C TRP A 24 -14.41 -1.41 4.46
N CYS A 25 -13.88 -2.30 5.30
CA CYS A 25 -13.17 -3.50 4.85
C CYS A 25 -14.08 -4.73 4.86
N ILE A 26 -14.05 -5.51 3.77
CA ILE A 26 -14.80 -6.76 3.66
C ILE A 26 -14.08 -7.96 4.29
N VAL A 27 -12.74 -7.90 4.42
CA VAL A 27 -11.89 -9.03 4.86
C VAL A 27 -12.37 -9.69 6.16
N PRO A 28 -12.72 -8.95 7.23
CA PRO A 28 -13.17 -9.59 8.48
C PRO A 28 -14.45 -10.43 8.31
N LYS A 29 -15.28 -10.11 7.31
CA LYS A 29 -16.53 -10.83 7.02
C LYS A 29 -16.30 -12.09 6.19
N ILE A 30 -15.41 -12.04 5.20
CA ILE A 30 -15.21 -13.13 4.23
C ILE A 30 -14.06 -14.08 4.60
N GLU A 31 -13.07 -13.61 5.36
CA GLU A 31 -11.88 -14.38 5.73
C GLU A 31 -11.69 -14.53 7.24
N GLY A 32 -12.24 -13.58 8.02
CA GLY A 32 -12.15 -13.59 9.48
C GLY A 32 -10.79 -13.13 10.00
N ARG A 33 -10.43 -13.62 11.20
CA ARG A 33 -9.18 -13.31 11.89
C ARG A 33 -7.97 -13.80 11.10
N LEU A 34 -6.82 -13.18 11.34
CA LEU A 34 -5.59 -13.51 10.66
C LEU A 34 -5.18 -14.98 10.88
N LYS A 35 -4.81 -15.63 9.79
CA LYS A 35 -4.27 -17.00 9.74
C LYS A 35 -3.00 -16.98 8.89
N GLU A 36 -1.90 -17.45 9.48
CA GLU A 36 -0.65 -17.70 8.77
C GLU A 36 -0.79 -18.94 7.87
N LEU A 37 -0.22 -18.87 6.67
CA LEU A 37 -0.26 -19.93 5.68
C LEU A 37 1.14 -20.56 5.47
N PRO A 38 1.23 -21.74 4.84
CA PRO A 38 2.50 -22.23 4.31
C PRO A 38 3.15 -21.22 3.37
N ILE A 39 4.46 -21.04 3.49
CA ILE A 39 5.21 -20.06 2.70
C ILE A 39 5.75 -20.76 1.45
N CYS A 40 5.36 -20.24 0.29
CA CYS A 40 5.87 -20.66 -1.02
C CYS A 40 6.74 -19.55 -1.64
N PRO A 41 7.72 -19.87 -2.50
CA PRO A 41 8.53 -18.86 -3.18
C PRO A 41 7.70 -17.89 -4.02
N GLY A 42 7.94 -16.59 -3.83
CA GLY A 42 7.35 -15.52 -4.64
C GLY A 42 7.78 -14.15 -4.16
N ASN A 43 7.51 -13.12 -4.96
CA ASN A 43 8.04 -11.78 -4.73
C ASN A 43 6.98 -10.69 -4.67
N ILE A 44 5.70 -11.01 -4.88
CA ILE A 44 4.58 -10.08 -4.69
C ILE A 44 3.69 -10.61 -3.55
N ILE A 45 3.83 -10.00 -2.37
CA ILE A 45 3.10 -10.39 -1.15
C ILE A 45 1.77 -9.64 -1.10
N GLN A 46 0.66 -10.37 -1.09
CA GLN A 46 -0.70 -9.84 -1.10
C GLN A 46 -1.49 -10.11 0.19
N ASP A 47 -0.80 -10.38 1.29
CA ASP A 47 -1.43 -10.58 2.61
C ASP A 47 -2.28 -9.37 3.00
N ASN A 48 -3.50 -9.60 3.48
CA ASN A 48 -4.37 -8.51 3.94
C ASN A 48 -3.70 -7.66 5.03
N ASN A 49 -2.84 -8.26 5.86
CA ASN A 49 -2.03 -7.55 6.83
C ASN A 49 -0.80 -8.37 7.27
N PHE A 50 0.25 -8.38 6.45
CA PHE A 50 1.52 -9.07 6.76
C PHE A 50 2.10 -8.69 8.14
N LEU A 51 1.94 -7.44 8.57
CA LEU A 51 2.53 -6.94 9.82
C LEU A 51 1.87 -7.51 11.08
N GLN A 52 0.66 -8.06 10.97
CA GLN A 52 -0.02 -8.74 12.07
C GLN A 52 0.42 -10.20 12.27
N THR A 53 1.22 -10.77 11.36
CA THR A 53 1.79 -12.12 11.53
C THR A 53 2.78 -12.18 12.69
N SER A 54 3.00 -13.37 13.24
CA SER A 54 3.98 -13.59 14.31
C SER A 54 5.40 -13.28 13.83
N LYS A 55 6.29 -12.95 14.78
CA LYS A 55 7.71 -12.71 14.46
C LYS A 55 8.35 -13.90 13.74
N LYS A 56 8.07 -15.13 14.21
CA LYS A 56 8.56 -16.38 13.60
C LYS A 56 8.10 -16.53 12.14
N HIS A 57 6.88 -16.11 11.83
CA HIS A 57 6.39 -16.15 10.46
C HIS A 57 7.07 -15.10 9.58
N LYS A 58 7.18 -13.86 10.07
CA LYS A 58 7.92 -12.78 9.38
C LYS A 58 9.35 -13.21 9.04
N GLU A 59 10.07 -13.83 9.97
CA GLU A 59 11.43 -14.33 9.78
C GLU A 59 11.52 -15.33 8.60
N LYS A 60 10.59 -16.29 8.54
CA LYS A 60 10.54 -17.27 7.44
C LYS A 60 10.22 -16.61 6.10
N VAL A 61 9.33 -15.62 6.08
CA VAL A 61 9.02 -14.87 4.86
C VAL A 61 10.22 -14.05 4.41
N PHE A 62 10.89 -13.33 5.32
CA PHE A 62 12.10 -12.59 5.00
C PHE A 62 13.22 -13.50 4.48
N GLU A 63 13.41 -14.68 5.08
CA GLU A 63 14.37 -15.67 4.59
C GLU A 63 14.07 -16.10 3.15
N MET A 64 12.82 -16.47 2.86
CA MET A 64 12.40 -16.81 1.50
C MET A 64 12.70 -15.66 0.52
N LEU A 65 12.40 -14.41 0.93
CA LEU A 65 12.59 -13.22 0.10
C LEU A 65 14.04 -12.86 -0.16
N ARG A 66 15.03 -13.31 0.64
CA ARG A 66 16.46 -13.05 0.37
C ARG A 66 16.92 -13.61 -0.98
N SER A 67 16.29 -14.70 -1.42
CA SER A 67 16.54 -15.31 -2.74
C SER A 67 15.83 -14.59 -3.91
N GLN A 68 14.90 -13.68 -3.61
CA GLN A 68 14.03 -13.05 -4.60
C GLN A 68 14.54 -11.66 -5.05
N ARG A 69 13.94 -11.14 -6.13
CA ARG A 69 14.21 -9.77 -6.65
C ARG A 69 12.90 -9.06 -6.95
N ARG A 70 12.97 -7.73 -7.04
CA ARG A 70 11.81 -6.85 -7.29
C ARG A 70 10.64 -7.15 -6.34
N ILE A 71 10.95 -7.18 -5.04
CA ILE A 71 10.02 -7.61 -4.00
C ILE A 71 9.00 -6.51 -3.74
N GLN A 72 7.72 -6.87 -3.72
CA GLN A 72 6.62 -5.94 -3.53
C GLN A 72 5.71 -6.42 -2.39
N PHE A 73 5.51 -5.57 -1.39
CA PHE A 73 4.45 -5.76 -0.40
C PHE A 73 3.24 -4.95 -0.84
N LYS A 74 2.20 -5.61 -1.37
CA LYS A 74 1.05 -4.96 -2.04
C LYS A 74 -0.27 -5.03 -1.28
N GLY A 75 -0.34 -5.78 -0.20
CA GLY A 75 -1.56 -5.97 0.58
C GLY A 75 -1.97 -4.81 1.49
N GLY A 76 -1.18 -3.73 1.58
CA GLY A 76 -1.44 -2.60 2.46
C GLY A 76 -0.86 -2.82 3.86
N LEU A 77 0.40 -2.44 4.03
CA LEU A 77 1.11 -2.45 5.30
C LEU A 77 0.45 -1.47 6.28
N GLN A 78 0.02 -1.99 7.43
CA GLN A 78 -0.56 -1.19 8.49
C GLN A 78 0.50 -0.27 9.13
N SER A 79 0.36 1.03 8.91
CA SER A 79 1.38 2.03 9.23
C SER A 79 1.83 2.05 10.71
N ASN A 80 0.91 1.89 11.66
CA ASN A 80 1.25 1.87 13.09
C ASN A 80 1.97 0.59 13.55
N LEU A 81 2.14 -0.41 12.68
CA LEU A 81 2.91 -1.63 12.95
C LEU A 81 4.27 -1.65 12.25
N ILE A 82 4.64 -0.57 11.54
CA ILE A 82 5.99 -0.41 10.98
C ILE A 82 6.93 -0.05 12.13
N ASP A 83 7.69 -1.04 12.59
CA ASP A 83 8.71 -0.91 13.62
C ASP A 83 10.13 -0.99 13.02
N ASP A 84 11.15 -0.80 13.86
CA ASP A 84 12.54 -0.85 13.40
C ASP A 84 12.93 -2.27 12.95
N TYR A 85 12.34 -3.31 13.56
CA TYR A 85 12.58 -4.69 13.19
C TYR A 85 12.15 -4.97 11.74
N PHE A 86 10.97 -4.51 11.33
CA PHE A 86 10.52 -4.61 9.95
C PHE A 86 11.47 -3.85 9.01
N VAL A 87 11.81 -2.61 9.34
CA VAL A 87 12.66 -1.73 8.51
C VAL A 87 14.06 -2.32 8.29
N GLU A 88 14.69 -2.85 9.33
CA GLU A 88 16.01 -3.52 9.23
C GLU A 88 15.95 -4.76 8.33
N ASN A 89 14.86 -5.53 8.38
CA ASN A 89 14.70 -6.68 7.50
C ASN A 89 14.48 -6.24 6.04
N VAL A 90 13.55 -5.31 5.78
CA VAL A 90 13.24 -4.94 4.40
C VAL A 90 14.36 -4.17 3.70
N ARG A 91 15.19 -3.39 4.43
CA ARG A 91 16.36 -2.73 3.80
C ARG A 91 17.41 -3.70 3.28
N SER A 92 17.48 -4.92 3.84
CA SER A 92 18.38 -5.97 3.38
C SER A 92 17.88 -6.70 2.12
N LEU A 93 16.62 -6.46 1.73
CA LEU A 93 15.97 -7.11 0.60
C LEU A 93 15.99 -6.24 -0.66
N LYS A 94 15.82 -6.87 -1.83
CA LYS A 94 15.70 -6.20 -3.13
C LYS A 94 14.27 -5.69 -3.35
N ILE A 95 13.83 -4.82 -2.45
CA ILE A 95 12.50 -4.18 -2.46
C ILE A 95 12.34 -3.32 -3.71
N ASP A 96 11.21 -3.49 -4.37
CA ASP A 96 10.71 -2.64 -5.45
C ASP A 96 9.68 -1.65 -4.90
N GLU A 97 8.65 -2.16 -4.20
CA GLU A 97 7.54 -1.35 -3.68
C GLU A 97 7.10 -1.81 -2.28
N LEU A 98 6.81 -0.84 -1.42
CA LEU A 98 6.17 -1.02 -0.12
C LEU A 98 4.87 -0.23 -0.12
N TRP A 99 3.74 -0.93 -0.17
CA TRP A 99 2.42 -0.30 -0.15
C TRP A 99 1.87 -0.25 1.27
N LEU A 100 1.74 0.95 1.82
CA LEU A 100 1.09 1.21 3.10
C LEU A 100 -0.39 1.59 2.90
N ALA A 101 -1.14 1.72 3.98
CA ALA A 101 -2.50 2.24 3.98
C ALA A 101 -2.64 3.47 4.91
N CYS A 102 -3.38 4.47 4.44
CA CYS A 102 -3.73 5.67 5.20
C CYS A 102 -5.16 6.13 4.84
N ASP A 103 -6.16 5.37 5.29
CA ASP A 103 -7.55 5.54 4.89
C ASP A 103 -8.29 6.64 5.67
N THR A 104 -7.75 7.10 6.80
CA THR A 104 -8.37 8.10 7.66
C THR A 104 -7.38 9.15 8.14
N ASP A 105 -7.90 10.32 8.51
CA ASP A 105 -7.07 11.41 9.03
C ASP A 105 -6.45 11.04 10.39
N GLN A 106 -7.12 10.22 11.20
CA GLN A 106 -6.59 9.67 12.44
C GLN A 106 -5.35 8.78 12.22
N SER A 107 -5.19 8.23 11.01
CA SER A 107 -4.03 7.39 10.65
C SER A 107 -2.79 8.22 10.30
N LEU A 108 -2.94 9.51 10.00
CA LEU A 108 -1.84 10.38 9.53
C LEU A 108 -0.63 10.46 10.49
N PRO A 109 -0.79 10.56 11.83
CA PRO A 109 0.36 10.59 12.73
C PRO A 109 1.19 9.31 12.66
N ALA A 110 0.53 8.14 12.69
CA ALA A 110 1.21 6.85 12.57
C ALA A 110 1.83 6.65 11.17
N PHE A 111 1.15 7.12 10.13
CA PHE A 111 1.66 7.09 8.76
C PHE A 111 2.93 7.93 8.60
N ARG A 112 2.97 9.14 9.18
CA ARG A 112 4.17 9.98 9.21
C ARG A 112 5.35 9.24 9.86
N THR A 113 5.15 8.69 11.06
CA THR A 113 6.20 7.94 11.77
C THR A 113 6.70 6.75 10.96
N ALA A 114 5.81 6.02 10.28
CA ALA A 114 6.20 4.92 9.40
C ALA A 114 7.04 5.40 8.21
N CYS A 115 6.65 6.50 7.56
CA CYS A 115 7.41 7.11 6.48
C CYS A 115 8.79 7.56 6.96
N ASP A 116 8.90 8.23 8.10
CA ASP A 116 10.17 8.71 8.65
C ASP A 116 11.14 7.53 8.91
N LYS A 117 10.63 6.42 9.47
CA LYS A 117 11.40 5.19 9.68
C LYS A 117 11.89 4.59 8.36
N LEU A 118 11.02 4.48 7.36
CA LEU A 118 11.38 3.94 6.04
C LEU A 118 12.38 4.85 5.31
N ILE A 119 12.20 6.16 5.37
CA ILE A 119 13.12 7.14 4.78
C ILE A 119 14.50 7.05 5.44
N LYS A 120 14.55 6.99 6.78
CA LYS A 120 15.80 6.75 7.53
C LYS A 120 16.44 5.40 7.15
N GLY A 121 15.64 4.40 6.78
CA GLY A 121 16.08 3.12 6.25
C GLY A 121 16.54 3.12 4.79
N GLY A 122 16.54 4.28 4.11
CA GLY A 122 17.01 4.43 2.73
C GLY A 122 15.94 4.30 1.65
N PHE A 123 14.66 4.23 2.02
CA PHE A 123 13.56 4.18 1.05
C PHE A 123 13.14 5.59 0.62
N ASN A 124 12.76 5.76 -0.65
CA ASN A 124 12.27 7.03 -1.18
C ASN A 124 10.82 6.88 -1.68
N ARG A 125 10.22 8.00 -2.12
CA ARG A 125 8.85 8.06 -2.65
C ARG A 125 8.56 7.09 -3.80
N GLU A 126 9.57 6.72 -4.57
CA GLU A 126 9.39 5.76 -5.66
C GLU A 126 9.19 4.33 -5.14
N LYS A 127 9.63 4.03 -3.92
CA LYS A 127 9.40 2.73 -3.26
C LYS A 127 8.23 2.76 -2.27
N ILE A 128 8.07 3.85 -1.52
CA ILE A 128 7.00 4.00 -0.52
C ILE A 128 5.72 4.41 -1.24
N LYS A 129 4.75 3.51 -1.35
CA LYS A 129 3.42 3.73 -1.93
C LYS A 129 2.38 3.74 -0.83
N CYS A 130 1.24 4.38 -1.06
CA CYS A 130 0.17 4.43 -0.09
C CYS A 130 -1.20 4.34 -0.75
N TYR A 131 -2.00 3.36 -0.37
CA TYR A 131 -3.44 3.39 -0.63
C TYR A 131 -4.10 4.43 0.28
N VAL A 132 -4.98 5.24 -0.32
CA VAL A 132 -5.78 6.23 0.41
C VAL A 132 -7.22 6.05 -0.04
N LEU A 133 -8.08 5.59 0.87
CA LEU A 133 -9.52 5.51 0.64
C LEU A 133 -10.11 6.90 0.41
N ILE A 134 -10.97 7.03 -0.60
CA ILE A 134 -11.69 8.25 -0.98
C ILE A 134 -13.15 7.94 -1.37
N GLY A 135 -13.94 8.98 -1.63
CA GLY A 135 -15.30 8.87 -2.16
C GLY A 135 -16.40 9.29 -1.19
N ASP A 136 -16.05 10.04 -0.13
CA ASP A 136 -16.98 10.65 0.82
C ASP A 136 -16.95 12.18 0.74
N ASP A 137 -15.80 12.79 1.00
CA ASP A 137 -15.58 14.24 0.97
C ASP A 137 -14.32 14.53 0.13
N MET A 138 -14.51 15.09 -1.06
CA MET A 138 -13.43 15.28 -2.03
C MET A 138 -12.34 16.22 -1.50
N GLU A 139 -12.70 17.26 -0.77
CA GLU A 139 -11.74 18.23 -0.22
C GLU A 139 -10.94 17.62 0.93
N ALA A 140 -11.60 16.92 1.84
CA ALA A 140 -10.90 16.20 2.91
C ALA A 140 -10.00 15.09 2.35
N ASN A 141 -10.48 14.37 1.33
CA ASN A 141 -9.73 13.32 0.64
C ASN A 141 -8.49 13.89 -0.06
N GLU A 142 -8.63 14.99 -0.78
CA GLU A 142 -7.56 15.75 -1.41
C GLU A 142 -6.50 16.16 -0.38
N ASN A 143 -6.93 16.76 0.73
CA ASN A 143 -6.04 17.15 1.81
C ASN A 143 -5.24 15.98 2.37
N ARG A 144 -5.86 14.80 2.54
CA ARG A 144 -5.17 13.58 2.98
C ARG A 144 -4.16 13.08 1.94
N LEU A 145 -4.53 13.04 0.67
CA LEU A 145 -3.64 12.65 -0.44
C LEU A 145 -2.40 13.55 -0.54
N GLN A 146 -2.59 14.87 -0.43
CA GLN A 146 -1.49 15.83 -0.40
C GLN A 146 -0.57 15.63 0.81
N LYS A 147 -1.14 15.39 2.00
CA LYS A 147 -0.36 15.11 3.23
C LYS A 147 0.51 13.86 3.04
N VAL A 148 -0.05 12.77 2.49
CA VAL A 148 0.69 11.54 2.18
C VAL A 148 1.85 11.82 1.21
N TYR A 149 1.63 12.62 0.16
CA TYR A 149 2.70 13.02 -0.76
C TYR A 149 3.83 13.78 -0.06
N ARG A 150 3.47 14.77 0.76
CA ARG A 150 4.41 15.62 1.52
C ARG A 150 5.20 14.82 2.56
N MET A 151 4.63 13.73 3.09
CA MET A 151 5.31 12.82 4.02
C MET A 151 6.32 11.87 3.32
N GLY A 152 6.47 11.95 2.00
CA GLY A 152 7.49 11.21 1.26
C GLY A 152 7.01 9.89 0.64
N ALA A 153 5.71 9.59 0.70
CA ALA A 153 5.10 8.46 0.00
C ALA A 153 4.42 8.89 -1.32
N MET A 154 4.25 7.96 -2.26
CA MET A 154 3.44 8.16 -3.45
C MET A 154 2.00 7.70 -3.16
N PRO A 155 1.02 8.61 -3.07
CA PRO A 155 -0.37 8.24 -2.84
C PRO A 155 -0.98 7.52 -4.06
N PHE A 156 -2.00 6.73 -3.78
CA PHE A 156 -2.87 6.09 -4.76
C PHE A 156 -4.31 6.16 -4.24
N ALA A 157 -5.13 6.98 -4.90
CA ALA A 157 -6.54 7.14 -4.52
C ALA A 157 -7.35 5.87 -4.84
N GLN A 158 -8.09 5.38 -3.84
CA GLN A 158 -8.99 4.23 -3.96
C GLN A 158 -10.43 4.66 -3.64
N LEU A 159 -11.27 4.69 -4.66
CA LEU A 159 -12.71 4.86 -4.44
C LEU A 159 -13.25 3.71 -3.60
N ARG A 160 -13.93 4.06 -2.52
CA ARG A 160 -14.58 3.10 -1.64
C ARG A 160 -15.58 2.25 -2.44
N ARG A 161 -15.58 0.96 -2.14
CA ARG A 161 -16.60 0.03 -2.63
C ARG A 161 -17.42 -0.47 -1.46
N ASP A 162 -18.73 -0.32 -1.54
CA ASP A 162 -19.62 -0.90 -0.55
C ASP A 162 -19.67 -2.43 -0.69
N SER A 163 -19.95 -3.12 0.41
CA SER A 163 -20.13 -4.58 0.43
C SER A 163 -21.47 -5.01 -0.19
N LYS A 164 -21.72 -4.58 -1.43
CA LYS A 164 -22.90 -4.91 -2.24
C LYS A 164 -22.45 -5.72 -3.48
N PRO A 165 -23.34 -6.53 -4.08
CA PRO A 165 -22.97 -7.35 -5.24
C PRO A 165 -22.65 -6.51 -6.49
N PHE A 166 -23.19 -5.31 -6.60
CA PHE A 166 -22.91 -4.37 -7.69
C PHE A 166 -21.82 -3.35 -7.32
N LYS A 167 -21.25 -2.71 -8.34
CA LYS A 167 -20.20 -1.69 -8.17
C LYS A 167 -20.80 -0.39 -7.64
N THR A 168 -20.15 0.24 -6.66
CA THR A 168 -20.51 1.60 -6.23
C THR A 168 -20.34 2.56 -7.41
N GLU A 169 -21.39 3.33 -7.70
CA GLU A 169 -21.35 4.33 -8.76
C GLU A 169 -20.86 5.67 -8.23
N TYR A 170 -20.02 6.33 -9.02
CA TYR A 170 -19.46 7.63 -8.74
C TYR A 170 -19.66 8.54 -9.96
N SER A 171 -19.83 9.84 -9.70
CA SER A 171 -19.92 10.85 -10.77
C SER A 171 -18.66 10.86 -11.63
N MET A 172 -18.76 11.45 -12.83
CA MET A 172 -17.59 11.65 -13.69
C MET A 172 -16.52 12.52 -13.01
N GLU A 173 -16.94 13.48 -12.19
CA GLU A 173 -16.04 14.32 -11.40
C GLU A 173 -15.20 13.48 -10.42
N TRP A 174 -15.83 12.58 -9.65
CA TRP A 174 -15.11 11.67 -8.76
C TRP A 174 -14.14 10.75 -9.50
N LYS A 175 -14.52 10.26 -10.69
CA LYS A 175 -13.64 9.43 -11.53
C LYS A 175 -12.43 10.23 -12.04
N ALA A 176 -12.62 11.48 -12.46
CA ALA A 176 -11.56 12.37 -12.91
C ALA A 176 -10.60 12.71 -11.75
N PHE A 177 -11.15 13.11 -10.60
CA PHE A 177 -10.42 13.34 -9.35
C PHE A 177 -9.56 12.13 -8.97
N THR A 178 -10.14 10.94 -8.97
CA THR A 178 -9.42 9.69 -8.65
C THR A 178 -8.25 9.46 -9.60
N ARG A 179 -8.46 9.67 -10.92
CA ARG A 179 -7.42 9.42 -11.94
C ARG A 179 -6.21 10.35 -11.78
N GLN A 180 -6.42 11.60 -11.37
CA GLN A 180 -5.33 12.53 -11.04
C GLN A 180 -4.37 11.92 -10.00
N TRP A 181 -4.94 11.17 -9.05
CA TRP A 181 -4.25 10.56 -7.92
C TRP A 181 -3.88 9.08 -8.09
N GLN A 182 -3.92 8.54 -9.31
CA GLN A 182 -3.55 7.15 -9.59
C GLN A 182 -2.30 7.01 -10.47
N ARG A 183 -1.80 8.10 -11.05
CA ARG A 183 -0.64 8.08 -11.95
C ARG A 183 0.47 8.97 -11.38
N PRO A 184 1.69 8.45 -11.11
CA PRO A 184 2.79 9.25 -10.55
C PRO A 184 3.08 10.54 -11.30
N VAL A 185 3.00 10.54 -12.64
CA VAL A 185 3.22 11.75 -13.45
C VAL A 185 2.14 12.81 -13.20
N SER A 186 0.87 12.39 -13.12
CA SER A 186 -0.25 13.31 -12.83
C SER A 186 -0.18 13.84 -11.41
N ILE A 187 0.17 12.99 -10.44
CA ILE A 187 0.33 13.38 -9.03
C ILE A 187 1.45 14.42 -8.91
N LYS A 188 2.61 14.19 -9.54
CA LYS A 188 3.73 15.14 -9.53
C LYS A 188 3.36 16.46 -10.18
N ALA A 189 2.72 16.44 -11.36
CA ALA A 189 2.25 17.65 -12.02
C ALA A 189 1.30 18.45 -11.11
N HIS A 190 0.36 17.77 -10.46
CA HIS A 190 -0.56 18.39 -9.51
C HIS A 190 0.18 19.01 -8.32
N MET A 191 1.03 18.23 -7.64
CA MET A 191 1.72 18.65 -6.43
C MET A 191 2.81 19.71 -6.64
N GLU A 192 3.45 19.71 -7.81
CA GLU A 192 4.63 20.56 -8.09
C GLU A 192 4.30 21.75 -8.99
N ARG A 193 3.23 21.65 -9.79
CA ARG A 193 2.83 22.68 -10.78
C ARG A 193 1.40 23.18 -10.59
N GLY A 194 0.65 22.64 -9.63
CA GLY A 194 -0.71 23.08 -9.31
C GLY A 194 -1.77 22.67 -10.33
N THR A 195 -1.49 21.74 -11.24
CA THR A 195 -2.47 21.30 -12.26
C THR A 195 -3.66 20.60 -11.60
N GLN A 196 -4.88 20.89 -12.02
CA GLN A 196 -6.09 20.27 -11.50
C GLN A 196 -6.75 19.36 -12.54
N PHE A 197 -7.46 18.33 -12.09
CA PHE A 197 -8.21 17.43 -12.98
C PHE A 197 -9.29 18.17 -13.78
N ARG A 198 -9.75 19.32 -13.27
CA ARG A 198 -10.72 20.21 -13.93
C ARG A 198 -10.10 21.02 -15.09
N ASP A 199 -8.77 21.10 -15.16
CA ASP A 199 -8.07 21.78 -16.25
C ASP A 199 -8.07 20.96 -17.54
N TYR A 200 -8.43 19.67 -17.45
CA TYR A 200 -8.44 18.74 -18.57
C TYR A 200 -9.87 18.36 -18.95
N SER A 201 -10.21 18.52 -20.22
CA SER A 201 -11.51 18.14 -20.77
C SER A 201 -11.60 16.63 -21.05
N THR A 202 -11.40 15.79 -20.03
CA THR A 202 -11.42 14.31 -20.13
C THR A 202 -12.57 13.66 -19.38
#